data_AF-W1Y320-F1
#
_entry.id   AF-W1Y320-F1
#
_cell.length_a   1.000
_cell.length_b   1.000
_cell.length_c   1.000
_cell.angle_alpha   90.00
_cell.angle_beta   90.00
_cell.angle_gamma   90.00
#
_symmetry.space_group_name_H-M   'P 1'
#
loop_
_entity.id
_entity.type
_entity.pdbx_description
1 polymer ?
#
loop_
_entity_poly.entity_id
_entity_poly.type
_entity_poly.pdbx_seq_one_letter_code
_entity_poly.pdbx_strand_id
1 'polypeptide(L)'
;RIAAGHRIVIVTSGAIAAGREHLGYPELPATIASKQLLAAVGQSRLIQLWEQLFSIYGIHVGQMLLTRADMEDRERFLNARDTLRALLDNNIV
;
A
#
# COMPACT_ATOMS: atom_id res chain seq x y z
N ARG A 1 -14.63 14.02 1.64
CA ARG A 1 -13.63 15.12 1.69
C ARG A 1 -12.91 15.07 3.03
N ILE A 2 -11.58 15.24 3.06
CA ILE A 2 -10.84 15.45 4.33
C ILE A 2 -11.28 16.82 4.88
N ALA A 3 -12.17 16.80 5.88
CA ALA A 3 -12.95 17.98 6.29
C ALA A 3 -12.11 19.17 6.79
N ALA A 4 -10.92 18.91 7.33
CA ALA A 4 -10.04 19.93 7.92
C ALA A 4 -8.84 20.33 7.02
N GLY A 5 -8.76 19.84 5.78
CA GLY A 5 -7.67 20.19 4.85
C GLY A 5 -6.29 19.59 5.19
N HIS A 6 -6.24 18.61 6.10
CA HIS A 6 -5.00 17.92 6.45
C HIS A 6 -4.50 16.98 5.34
N ARG A 7 -3.18 16.83 5.25
CA ARG A 7 -2.50 15.84 4.40
C ARG A 7 -2.28 14.57 5.23
N ILE A 8 -2.75 13.43 4.73
CA ILE A 8 -2.72 12.15 5.45
C ILE A 8 -1.94 11.14 4.62
N VAL A 9 -1.07 10.36 5.28
CA VAL A 9 -0.34 9.24 4.69
C VAL A 9 -0.61 8.02 5.54
N ILE A 10 -0.98 6.90 4.91
CA ILE A 10 -1.23 5.62 5.59
C ILE A 10 -0.08 4.66 5.32
N VAL A 11 0.47 4.09 6.39
CA VAL A 11 1.39 2.95 6.30
C VAL A 11 0.65 1.74 6.87
N THR A 12 0.27 0.80 5.99
CA THR A 12 -0.54 -0.36 6.35
C THR A 12 0.27 -1.64 6.31
N SER A 13 -0.01 -2.54 7.25
CA SER A 13 0.41 -3.95 7.24
C SER A 13 -0.72 -4.83 6.74
N GLY A 14 -0.57 -6.15 6.82
CA GLY A 14 -1.67 -7.12 6.64
C GLY A 14 -1.68 -7.87 5.30
N ALA A 15 -0.77 -7.57 4.38
CA ALA A 15 -0.79 -8.15 3.02
C ALA A 15 -0.75 -9.70 3.07
N ILE A 16 0.14 -10.28 3.87
CA ILE A 16 0.24 -11.74 4.00
C ILE A 16 -1.06 -12.34 4.59
N ALA A 17 -1.65 -11.69 5.60
CA ALA A 17 -2.89 -12.16 6.23
C ALA A 17 -4.06 -12.14 5.24
N ALA A 18 -4.22 -11.02 4.53
CA ALA A 18 -5.23 -10.88 3.47
C ALA A 18 -5.02 -11.92 2.35
N GLY A 19 -3.76 -12.23 2.00
CA GLY A 19 -3.44 -13.27 1.03
C GLY A 19 -3.83 -14.67 1.50
N ARG A 20 -3.61 -14.98 2.78
CA ARG A 20 -4.01 -16.27 3.37
C ARG A 20 -5.53 -16.43 3.34
N GLU A 21 -6.26 -15.42 3.81
CA GLU A 21 -7.73 -15.44 3.81
C GLU A 21 -8.28 -15.58 2.39
N HIS A 22 -7.78 -14.77 1.44
CA HIS A 22 -8.26 -14.79 0.06
C HIS A 22 -8.00 -16.13 -0.66
N LEU A 23 -6.91 -16.81 -0.35
CA LEU A 23 -6.58 -18.13 -0.91
C LEU A 23 -7.20 -19.30 -0.12
N GLY A 24 -8.02 -19.05 0.90
CA GLY A 24 -8.65 -20.11 1.69
C GLY A 24 -7.69 -20.86 2.64
N TYR A 25 -6.71 -20.14 3.21
CA TYR A 25 -5.72 -20.66 4.17
C TYR A 25 -4.96 -21.91 3.69
N PRO A 26 -4.31 -21.88 2.53
CA PRO A 26 -3.60 -23.04 2.01
C PRO A 26 -2.43 -23.44 2.93
N GLU A 27 -2.17 -24.75 2.99
CA GLU A 27 -0.91 -25.27 3.52
C GLU A 27 0.20 -24.97 2.52
N LEU A 28 1.23 -24.23 2.97
CA LEU A 28 2.37 -23.83 2.14
C LEU A 28 3.68 -24.13 2.87
N PRO A 29 4.77 -24.46 2.16
CA PRO A 29 6.08 -24.60 2.76
C PRO A 29 6.48 -23.34 3.54
N ALA A 30 7.15 -23.50 4.67
CA ALA A 30 7.61 -22.40 5.53
C ALA A 30 8.84 -21.68 4.95
N THR A 31 8.69 -21.07 3.77
CA THR A 31 9.75 -20.39 3.02
C THR A 31 9.45 -18.90 2.84
N ILE A 32 10.50 -18.13 2.52
CA ILE A 32 10.35 -16.71 2.16
C ILE A 32 9.48 -16.56 0.91
N ALA A 33 9.66 -17.44 -0.08
CA ALA A 33 8.85 -17.45 -1.30
C ALA A 33 7.35 -17.59 -1.00
N SER A 34 6.96 -18.48 -0.06
CA SER A 34 5.55 -18.61 0.35
C SER A 34 5.00 -17.34 1.01
N LYS A 35 5.81 -16.64 1.80
CA LYS A 35 5.42 -15.35 2.37
C LYS A 35 5.26 -14.27 1.29
N GLN A 36 6.16 -14.23 0.32
CA GLN A 36 6.10 -13.29 -0.81
C GLN A 36 4.91 -13.56 -1.73
N LEU A 37 4.60 -14.82 -2.00
CA LEU A 37 3.38 -15.24 -2.72
C LEU A 37 2.12 -14.68 -2.03
N LEU A 38 1.98 -14.94 -0.73
CA LEU A 38 0.84 -14.44 0.06
C LEU A 38 0.80 -12.92 0.09
N ALA A 39 1.94 -12.25 0.25
CA ALA A 39 2.03 -10.79 0.20
C ALA A 39 1.60 -10.24 -1.16
N ALA A 40 2.04 -10.84 -2.28
CA ALA A 40 1.68 -10.39 -3.62
C ALA A 40 0.16 -10.49 -3.86
N VAL A 41 -0.45 -11.63 -3.50
CA VAL A 41 -1.90 -11.81 -3.62
C VAL A 41 -2.66 -10.87 -2.69
N GLY A 42 -2.27 -10.82 -1.42
CA GLY A 42 -3.01 -10.04 -0.43
C GLY A 42 -2.77 -8.54 -0.49
N GLN A 43 -1.66 -8.08 -1.10
CA GLN A 43 -1.46 -6.65 -1.36
C GLN A 43 -2.54 -6.11 -2.31
N SER A 44 -2.90 -6.88 -3.36
CA SER A 44 -4.02 -6.55 -4.25
C SER A 44 -5.35 -6.45 -3.49
N ARG A 45 -5.58 -7.32 -2.50
CA ARG A 45 -6.78 -7.26 -1.65
C ARG A 45 -6.78 -6.04 -0.73
N LEU A 46 -5.63 -5.75 -0.10
CA LEU A 46 -5.50 -4.61 0.81
C LEU A 46 -5.74 -3.28 0.10
N ILE A 47 -5.10 -3.07 -1.06
CA ILE A 47 -5.27 -1.79 -1.76
C ILE A 47 -6.70 -1.61 -2.26
N GLN A 48 -7.35 -2.68 -2.72
CA GLN A 48 -8.76 -2.66 -3.11
C GLN A 48 -9.66 -2.31 -1.92
N LEU A 49 -9.41 -2.88 -0.74
CA LEU A 49 -10.20 -2.57 0.46
C LEU A 49 -10.04 -1.11 0.87
N TRP A 50 -8.80 -0.59 0.85
CA TRP A 50 -8.55 0.81 1.15
C TRP A 50 -9.22 1.75 0.14
N GLU A 51 -9.12 1.46 -1.15
CA GLU A 51 -9.81 2.22 -2.20
C GLU A 51 -11.32 2.22 -1.98
N GLN A 52 -11.93 1.07 -1.73
CA GLN A 52 -13.36 0.94 -1.46
C GLN A 52 -13.79 1.76 -0.24
N LEU A 53 -13.09 1.62 0.89
CA LEU A 53 -13.44 2.32 2.12
C LEU A 53 -13.25 3.84 2.01
N PHE A 54 -12.18 4.31 1.40
CA PHE A 54 -11.97 5.75 1.19
C PHE A 54 -12.91 6.35 0.15
N SER A 55 -13.32 5.57 -0.86
CA SER A 55 -14.28 6.01 -1.88
C SER A 55 -15.65 6.36 -1.30
N ILE A 56 -16.06 5.70 -0.19
CA ILE A 56 -17.29 6.04 0.57
C ILE A 56 -17.27 7.52 1.01
N TYR A 57 -16.08 8.05 1.30
CA TYR A 57 -15.88 9.44 1.71
C TYR A 57 -15.46 10.35 0.55
N GLY A 58 -15.48 9.85 -0.70
CA GLY A 58 -15.04 10.58 -1.89
C GLY A 58 -13.56 10.96 -1.84
N ILE A 59 -12.72 10.05 -1.35
CA ILE A 59 -11.27 10.23 -1.26
C ILE A 59 -10.60 9.16 -2.14
N HIS A 60 -9.64 9.57 -2.95
CA HIS A 60 -8.84 8.66 -3.78
C HIS A 60 -7.60 8.20 -3.00
N VAL A 61 -7.12 6.99 -3.31
CA VAL A 61 -5.93 6.40 -2.68
C VAL A 61 -4.87 6.11 -3.74
N GLY A 62 -3.60 6.39 -3.42
CA GLY A 62 -2.44 6.09 -4.26
C GLY A 62 -1.53 5.04 -3.62
N GLN A 63 -1.34 3.90 -4.28
CA GLN A 63 -0.46 2.86 -3.76
C GLN A 63 1.03 3.16 -4.03
N MET A 64 1.84 3.16 -2.98
CA MET A 64 3.30 3.18 -3.07
C MET A 64 3.89 1.97 -2.34
N LEU A 65 4.73 1.20 -3.03
CA LEU A 65 5.51 0.09 -2.45
C LEU A 65 6.98 0.45 -2.53
N LEU A 66 7.65 0.49 -1.39
CA LEU A 66 9.02 0.96 -1.26
C LEU A 66 9.81 0.01 -0.38
N THR A 67 11.10 -0.07 -0.63
CA THR A 67 12.09 -0.79 0.15
C THR A 67 13.19 0.15 0.58
N ARG A 68 14.11 -0.32 1.43
CA ARG A 68 15.30 0.45 1.78
C ARG A 68 16.14 0.82 0.56
N ALA A 69 16.23 -0.06 -0.45
CA ALA A 69 16.98 0.22 -1.68
C ALA A 69 16.45 1.44 -2.45
N ASP A 70 15.16 1.76 -2.30
CA ASP A 70 14.55 2.97 -2.90
C ASP A 70 14.97 4.27 -2.20
N MET A 71 15.59 4.18 -1.01
CA MET A 71 15.99 5.33 -0.19
C MET A 71 17.51 5.49 -0.07
N GLU A 72 18.29 4.49 -0.48
CA GLU A 72 19.76 4.50 -0.36
C GLU A 72 20.43 5.34 -1.44
N ASP A 73 19.82 5.44 -2.62
CA ASP A 73 20.25 6.32 -3.69
C ASP A 73 19.51 7.67 -3.61
N ARG A 74 20.26 8.77 -3.77
CA ARG A 74 19.71 10.11 -3.65
C ARG A 74 18.64 10.38 -4.70
N GLU A 75 18.83 9.93 -5.93
CA GLU A 75 17.89 10.15 -7.01
C GLU A 75 16.59 9.37 -6.76
N ARG A 76 16.69 8.09 -6.38
CA ARG A 76 15.53 7.26 -6.02
C ARG A 76 14.76 7.83 -4.82
N PHE A 77 15.48 8.32 -3.80
CA PHE A 77 14.85 8.99 -2.66
C PHE A 77 14.07 10.23 -3.10
N LEU A 78 14.65 11.08 -3.96
CA LEU A 78 13.98 12.27 -4.49
C LEU A 78 12.74 11.88 -5.30
N ASN A 79 12.83 10.84 -6.13
CA ASN A 79 11.70 10.33 -6.92
C ASN A 79 10.54 9.84 -6.04
N ALA A 80 10.82 9.07 -4.99
CA ALA A 80 9.80 8.62 -4.04
C ALA A 80 9.17 9.80 -3.29
N ARG A 81 10.00 10.74 -2.81
CA ARG A 81 9.53 11.96 -2.14
C ARG A 81 8.63 12.81 -3.03
N ASP A 82 9.02 13.02 -4.28
CA ASP A 82 8.29 13.89 -5.20
C ASP A 82 6.98 13.25 -5.65
N THR A 83 6.96 11.92 -5.82
CA THR A 83 5.73 11.16 -6.03
C THR A 83 4.76 11.31 -4.85
N LEU A 84 5.24 11.11 -3.62
CA LEU A 84 4.41 11.27 -2.42
C LEU A 84 3.85 12.70 -2.29
N ARG A 85 4.66 13.72 -2.57
CA ARG A 85 4.21 15.12 -2.57
C ARG A 85 3.15 15.39 -3.62
N ALA A 86 3.34 14.89 -4.84
CA ALA A 86 2.38 15.04 -5.91
C ALA A 86 1.02 14.40 -5.57
N LEU A 87 1.00 13.22 -4.92
CA LEU A 87 -0.24 12.61 -4.43
C LEU A 87 -0.96 13.53 -3.42
N LEU A 88 -0.23 14.01 -2.41
CA LEU A 88 -0.79 14.89 -1.37
C LEU A 88 -1.27 16.24 -1.90
N ASP A 89 -0.55 16.83 -2.85
CA ASP A 89 -0.93 18.10 -3.49
C ASP A 89 -2.21 17.97 -4.33
N ASN A 90 -2.52 16.76 -4.82
CA ASN A 90 -3.75 16.44 -5.55
C ASN A 90 -4.83 15.78 -4.67
N ASN A 91 -4.72 15.90 -3.35
CA ASN A 91 -5.68 15.36 -2.37
C ASN A 91 -5.89 13.83 -2.45
N ILE A 92 -4.86 13.10 -2.90
CA ILE A 92 -4.82 11.64 -2.89
C ILE A 92 -4.14 11.21 -1.58
N VAL A 93 -4.77 10.27 -0.88
CA VAL A 93 -4.23 9.64 0.35
C VAL A 93 -3.29 8.50 0.01
#